data_AF-A0A838SL31-F1
#
_entry.id   AF-A0A838SL31-F1
#
_cell.length_a   1.000
_cell.length_b   1.000
_cell.length_c   1.000
_cell.angle_alpha   90.00
_cell.angle_beta   90.00
_cell.angle_gamma   90.00
#
_symmetry.space_group_name_H-M   'P 1'
#
loop_
_entity.id
_entity.type
_entity.pdbx_description
1 polymer ?
#
loop_
_entity_poly.entity_id
_entity_poly.type
_entity_poly.pdbx_seq_one_letter_code
_entity_poly.pdbx_strand_id
1 'polypeptide(L)' 'MHDHDTDSGSARLLHCPHCQEDCLFERPPCSDGHGVDCPEWACVTCGCAVMAEFVVAAITVGAPAVVPFATSARPAA' A
#
# COMPACT_ATOMS: atom_id res chain seq x y z
N MET A 1 -4.62 -24.96 -26.61
CA MET A 1 -5.71 -23.99 -26.37
C MET A 1 -5.64 -23.74 -24.88
N HIS A 2 -4.96 -22.67 -24.47
CA HIS A 2 -5.03 -22.22 -23.08
C HIS A 2 -6.05 -21.10 -23.08
N ASP A 3 -7.22 -21.44 -22.58
CA ASP A 3 -8.31 -20.54 -22.26
C ASP A 3 -7.75 -19.45 -21.32
N HIS A 4 -7.66 -18.22 -21.83
CA HIS A 4 -7.59 -17.05 -20.97
C HIS A 4 -8.99 -16.88 -20.36
N ASP A 5 -9.30 -17.74 -19.39
CA ASP A 5 -10.45 -17.60 -18.51
C ASP A 5 -10.27 -16.31 -17.71
N THR A 6 -10.87 -15.24 -18.23
CA THR A 6 -11.65 -14.28 -17.46
C THR A 6 -10.99 -13.79 -16.16
N ASP A 7 -9.90 -13.03 -16.29
CA ASP A 7 -9.82 -11.79 -15.48
C ASP A 7 -10.62 -10.71 -16.22
N SER A 8 -11.94 -10.92 -16.31
CA SER A 8 -12.83 -9.89 -16.81
C SER A 8 -12.84 -8.76 -15.79
N GLY A 9 -11.94 -7.81 -16.00
CA GLY A 9 -12.15 -6.40 -15.73
C GLY A 9 -12.69 -6.12 -14.34
N SER A 10 -11.86 -6.30 -13.32
CA SER A 10 -12.02 -5.49 -12.11
C SER A 10 -11.70 -4.05 -12.50
N ALA A 11 -12.65 -3.35 -13.13
CA ALA A 11 -12.56 -1.93 -13.40
C ALA A 11 -13.31 -1.18 -12.30
N ARG A 12 -12.72 -0.10 -11.77
CA ARG A 12 -13.37 0.71 -10.75
C ARG A 12 -13.25 2.20 -11.04
N LEU A 13 -14.16 3.00 -10.49
CA LEU A 13 -14.12 4.45 -10.61
C LEU A 13 -13.14 5.06 -9.61
N LEU A 14 -12.19 5.87 -10.10
CA LEU A 14 -11.23 6.63 -9.30
C LEU A 14 -11.01 8.01 -9.91
N HIS A 15 -10.63 8.96 -9.07
CA HIS A 15 -10.19 10.27 -9.55
C HIS A 15 -8.82 10.17 -10.25
N CYS A 16 -8.76 10.59 -11.51
CA CYS A 16 -7.52 10.62 -12.27
C CYS A 16 -6.85 11.99 -12.14
N PRO A 17 -5.62 12.10 -11.59
CA PRO A 17 -4.92 13.37 -11.46
C PRO A 17 -4.47 13.97 -12.82
N HIS A 18 -4.47 13.17 -13.90
CA HIS A 18 -4.12 13.66 -15.24
C HIS A 18 -5.36 14.14 -16.01
N CYS A 19 -6.47 13.41 -15.95
CA CYS A 19 -7.74 13.82 -16.56
C CYS A 19 -8.48 14.87 -15.73
N GLN A 20 -8.19 14.96 -14.42
CA GLN A 20 -8.88 15.83 -13.46
C GLN A 20 -10.36 15.51 -13.29
N GLU A 21 -10.74 14.25 -13.50
CA GLU A 21 -12.11 13.74 -13.38
C GLU A 21 -12.12 12.30 -12.86
N ASP A 22 -13.30 11.79 -12.55
CA ASP A 22 -13.49 10.39 -12.16
C ASP A 22 -13.57 9.52 -13.42
N CYS A 23 -12.54 8.69 -13.62
CA CYS A 23 -12.45 7.77 -14.75
C CYS A 23 -12.56 6.32 -14.28
N LEU A 24 -12.83 5.42 -15.23
CA LEU A 24 -12.64 3.99 -15.01
C LEU A 24 -11.14 3.66 -15.02
N PHE A 25 -10.75 2.81 -14.08
CA PHE A 25 -9.40 2.30 -13.98
C PHE A 25 -9.43 0.78 -14.07
N GLU A 26 -8.59 0.21 -14.91
CA GLU A 26 -8.37 -1.22 -15.01
C GLU A 26 -7.10 -1.64 -14.29
N ARG A 27 -7.02 -2.91 -13.93
CA ARG A 27 -5.81 -3.49 -13.35
C ARG A 27 -5.00 -4.14 -14.47
N PRO A 28 -3.87 -3.57 -14.88
CA PRO A 28 -3.03 -4.19 -15.89
C PRO A 28 -2.41 -5.50 -15.36
N PRO A 29 -2.02 -6.43 -16.25
CA PRO A 29 -1.31 -7.64 -15.85
C PRO A 29 -0.02 -7.26 -15.10
N CYS A 30 0.02 -7.59 -13.82
CA CYS A 30 1.08 -7.16 -12.92
C CYS A 30 2.36 -7.98 -13.17
N SER A 31 3.40 -7.35 -13.73
CA SER A 31 4.70 -7.98 -14.03
C SER A 31 5.47 -8.41 -12.79
N ASP A 32 5.25 -7.72 -11.67
CA ASP A 32 5.93 -7.96 -10.38
C ASP A 32 5.39 -9.18 -9.62
N GLY A 33 4.42 -9.90 -10.18
CA GLY A 33 3.92 -11.16 -9.60
C GLY A 33 2.88 -10.97 -8.49
N HIS A 34 2.33 -9.77 -8.30
CA HIS A 34 1.26 -9.54 -7.31
C HIS A 34 -0.12 -10.05 -7.76
N GLY A 35 -0.27 -10.46 -9.02
CA GLY A 35 -1.53 -11.03 -9.53
C GLY A 35 -2.76 -10.16 -9.21
N VAL A 36 -3.76 -10.78 -8.58
CA VAL A 36 -5.04 -10.15 -8.22
C VAL A 36 -4.96 -9.19 -7.03
N ASP A 37 -3.80 -9.06 -6.38
CA ASP A 37 -3.57 -8.15 -5.25
C ASP A 37 -2.65 -6.97 -5.64
N CYS A 38 -2.35 -6.79 -6.93
CA CYS A 38 -1.46 -5.72 -7.40
C CYS A 38 -2.00 -4.31 -7.11
N PRO A 39 -1.35 -3.46 -6.29
CA PRO A 39 -1.93 -2.17 -5.88
C PRO A 39 -2.02 -1.13 -7.01
N GLU A 40 -1.52 -1.45 -8.21
CA GLU A 40 -1.52 -0.63 -9.41
C GLU A 40 -2.87 -0.65 -10.14
N TRP A 41 -3.32 0.53 -10.55
CA TRP A 41 -4.53 0.74 -11.34
C TRP A 41 -4.26 1.76 -12.43
N ALA A 42 -4.59 1.46 -13.69
CA ALA A 42 -4.35 2.33 -14.83
C ALA A 42 -5.66 2.94 -15.36
N CYS A 43 -5.67 4.26 -15.58
CA CYS A 43 -6.80 4.97 -16.15
C CYS A 43 -7.03 4.50 -17.60
N VAL A 44 -8.22 4.01 -17.92
CA VAL A 44 -8.53 3.51 -19.27
C VAL A 44 -8.57 4.64 -20.32
N THR A 45 -8.68 5.89 -19.88
CA THR A 45 -8.76 7.07 -20.76
C THR A 45 -7.38 7.57 -21.16
N CYS A 46 -6.45 7.72 -20.20
CA CYS A 46 -5.15 8.37 -20.43
C CYS A 46 -3.94 7.46 -20.17
N GLY A 47 -4.13 6.28 -19.58
CA GLY A 47 -3.06 5.35 -19.21
C GLY A 47 -2.30 5.70 -17.93
N CYS A 48 -2.68 6.76 -17.21
CA CYS A 48 -2.04 7.13 -15.95
C CYS A 48 -2.27 6.06 -14.88
N ALA A 49 -1.19 5.56 -14.27
CA ALA A 49 -1.24 4.59 -13.18
C ALA A 49 -1.32 5.29 -11.81
N VAL A 50 -2.17 4.78 -10.93
CA VAL A 50 -2.31 5.20 -9.53
C VAL A 50 -2.19 3.99 -8.60
N MET A 51 -1.60 4.20 -7.43
CA MET A 51 -1.60 3.21 -6.35
C MET A 51 -2.76 3.50 -5.41
N ALA A 52 -3.65 2.54 -5.23
CA ALA A 52 -4.94 2.83 -4.59
C ALA A 52 -5.21 2.03 -3.31
N GLU A 53 -4.20 1.37 -2.76
CA GLU A 53 -4.28 0.70 -1.48
C GLU A 53 -3.08 1.10 -0.63
N PHE A 54 -3.17 2.26 0.03
CA PHE A 54 -2.21 2.60 1.08
C PHE A 54 -2.81 2.21 2.43
N VAL A 55 -2.35 1.08 2.98
CA VAL A 55 -2.59 0.77 4.38
C VAL A 55 -1.72 1.71 5.20
N VAL A 56 -2.35 2.70 5.84
CA VAL A 56 -1.73 3.48 6.91
C VAL A 56 -1.55 2.55 8.10
N ALA A 57 -0.39 1.90 8.20
CA ALA A 57 -0.01 1.22 9.42
C ALA A 57 0.22 2.29 10.49
N ALA A 58 -0.66 2.35 11.47
CA ALA A 58 -0.46 3.20 12.64
C ALA A 58 0.78 2.71 13.39
N ILE A 59 1.92 3.37 13.18
CA ILE A 59 3.13 3.10 13.95
C ILE A 59 2.92 3.62 15.37
N THR A 60 2.90 2.71 16.34
CA THR A 60 2.97 3.11 17.75
C THR A 60 4.45 3.37 18.06
N VAL A 61 4.80 4.65 18.23
CA VAL A 61 6.09 4.99 18.82
C VAL A 61 6.04 4.53 20.27
N GLY A 62 6.78 3.47 20.59
CA GLY A 62 6.90 2.97 21.95
C GLY A 62 7.36 4.09 22.88
N ALA A 63 6.72 4.19 24.04
CA ALA A 63 7.14 5.13 25.07
C ALA A 63 8.65 4.98 25.36
N PRO A 64 9.39 6.07 25.60
CA PRO A 64 10.81 5.96 25.90
C PRO A 64 11.00 5.10 27.15
N ALA A 65 11.82 4.06 27.05
CA ALA A 65 12.17 3.23 28.20
C ALA A 65 13.00 4.07 29.18
N VAL A 66 12.36 4.53 30.25
CA VAL A 66 13.05 5.16 31.39
C VAL A 66 13.74 4.06 32.19
N VAL A 67 15.07 3.94 32.04
CA VAL A 67 15.88 3.07 32.90
C VAL A 67 16.27 3.84 34.16
N PRO A 68 15.83 3.43 35.36
CA PRO A 68 16.27 4.09 36.59
C PRO A 68 17.75 3.78 36.82
N PHE A 69 18.54 4.82 37.10
CA PHE A 69 19.93 4.65 37.48
C PHE A 69 19.99 4.05 38.90
N ALA A 70 20.41 2.79 39.01
CA ALA A 70 20.57 2.16 40.31
C ALA A 70 21.78 2.79 41.02
N THR A 71 21.53 3.42 42.17
CA THR A 71 22.61 3.88 43.05
C THR A 71 23.17 2.68 43.79
N SER A 72 24.43 2.33 43.51
CA SER A 72 25.10 1.24 44.22
C SER A 72 25.61 1.76 45.56
N ALA A 73 25.08 1.23 46.66
CA ALA A 73 25.57 1.56 47.99
C ALA A 73 26.94 0.90 48.25
N ARG A 74 27.95 1.70 48.64
CA ARG A 74 29.21 1.18 49.18
C ARG A 74 28.97 0.68 50.61
N PRO A 75 29.41 -0.54 50.98
CA PRO A 75 29.38 -0.97 52.37
C PRO A 75 30.41 -0.17 53.18
N ALA A 76 29.98 0.30 54.36
CA ALA A 76 30.88 0.91 55.35
C ALA A 76 31.66 -0.20 56.07
N ALA A 77 32.97 -0.03 56.13
CA ALA A 77 33.90 -0.86 56.90
C ALA A 77 34.00 -0.34 58.34
#